data_AF-D5UGZ5-F1
#
_entry.id   AF-D5UGZ5-F1
#
_cell.length_a   1.000
_cell.length_b   1.000
_cell.length_c   1.000
_cell.angle_alpha   90.00
_cell.angle_beta   90.00
_cell.angle_gamma   90.00
#
_symmetry.space_group_name_H-M   'P 1'
#
loop_
_entity.id
_entity.type
_entity.pdbx_description
1 polymer ?
#
loop_
_entity_poly.entity_id
_entity_poly.type
_entity_poly.pdbx_seq_one_letter_code
_entity_poly.pdbx_strand_id
1 'polypeptide(L)'
;MFEYRKADRRDVSALFGEGIEVLDRYHVVDEAAGYALVRCGSDRPDEDDRGRARDHYLLRRRDQVLGLVVDVLRRTDEHGTYALLVPGDIGRSHVARWHMGVPDVDLDLEEEVRVRRIASEACLVLEASHGTYPRPRVVDPFDGVSELAPEDYGYLISPRLTFRGVQGSSR
;
A
#
# COMPACT_ATOMS: atom_id res chain seq x y z
N MET A 1 -4.87 -13.94 -0.05
CA MET A 1 -4.39 -13.60 1.32
C MET A 1 -3.05 -12.90 1.14
N PHE A 2 -2.92 -11.71 1.72
CA PHE A 2 -1.68 -10.94 1.61
C PHE A 2 -0.56 -11.47 2.51
N GLU A 3 0.63 -11.58 1.96
CA GLU A 3 1.85 -11.92 2.66
C GLU A 3 2.82 -10.73 2.64
N TYR A 4 3.26 -10.32 3.82
CA TYR A 4 4.32 -9.33 3.97
C TYR A 4 5.69 -9.97 3.75
N ARG A 5 6.51 -9.35 2.91
CA ARG A 5 7.82 -9.83 2.53
C ARG A 5 8.86 -8.74 2.68
N LYS A 6 10.04 -9.15 3.12
CA LYS A 6 11.25 -8.33 3.17
C LYS A 6 12.25 -8.94 2.20
N ALA A 7 12.74 -8.13 1.27
CA ALA A 7 13.77 -8.55 0.31
C ALA A 7 14.80 -7.42 0.15
N ASP A 8 15.84 -7.63 -0.65
CA ASP A 8 16.73 -6.52 -1.00
C ASP A 8 16.04 -5.57 -1.99
N ARG A 9 16.41 -4.28 -1.94
CA ARG A 9 15.78 -3.24 -2.80
C ARG A 9 15.86 -3.58 -4.29
N ARG A 10 16.94 -4.23 -4.72
CA ARG A 10 17.13 -4.68 -6.11
C ARG A 10 16.12 -5.75 -6.49
N ASP A 11 15.88 -6.71 -5.60
CA ASP A 11 14.90 -7.78 -5.82
C ASP A 11 13.49 -7.20 -5.88
N VAL A 12 13.17 -6.29 -4.95
CA VAL A 12 11.88 -5.58 -4.98
C VAL A 12 11.73 -4.80 -6.27
N SER A 13 12.74 -4.04 -6.69
CA SER A 13 12.69 -3.29 -7.96
C SER A 13 12.47 -4.21 -9.16
N ALA A 14 13.14 -5.37 -9.21
CA ALA A 14 12.93 -6.38 -10.25
C ALA A 14 11.49 -6.94 -10.26
N LEU A 15 10.81 -6.99 -9.11
CA LEU A 15 9.40 -7.34 -9.07
C LEU A 15 8.52 -6.29 -9.73
N PHE A 16 8.88 -5.01 -9.80
CA PHE A 16 8.05 -3.98 -10.43
C PHE A 16 8.57 -3.58 -11.82
N GLY A 17 9.69 -4.14 -12.27
CA GLY A 17 10.22 -3.96 -13.63
C GLY A 17 11.55 -3.22 -13.64
N GLU A 18 12.35 -3.50 -14.67
CA GLU A 18 13.66 -2.88 -14.86
C GLU A 18 13.52 -1.36 -15.05
N GLY A 19 14.27 -0.56 -14.28
CA GLY A 19 14.24 0.91 -14.35
C GLY A 19 13.33 1.60 -13.33
N ILE A 20 12.60 0.84 -12.51
CA ILE A 20 11.89 1.37 -11.34
C ILE A 20 12.83 1.31 -10.14
N GLU A 21 13.13 2.47 -9.53
CA GLU A 21 13.86 2.52 -8.26
C GLU A 21 12.87 2.53 -7.10
N VAL A 22 12.81 1.43 -6.35
CA VAL A 22 11.97 1.32 -5.15
C VAL A 22 12.80 1.63 -3.90
N LEU A 23 12.33 2.59 -3.09
CA LEU A 23 13.02 3.03 -1.87
C LEU A 23 12.82 2.07 -0.69
N ASP A 24 11.68 1.38 -0.66
CA ASP A 24 11.36 0.42 0.38
C ASP A 24 11.81 -1.00 0.01
N ARG A 25 12.17 -1.76 1.04
CA ARG A 25 12.58 -3.17 0.96
C ARG A 25 11.46 -4.11 1.40
N TYR A 26 10.38 -3.54 1.94
CA TYR A 26 9.20 -4.23 2.40
C TYR A 26 8.09 -4.09 1.37
N HIS A 27 7.45 -5.19 1.06
CA HIS A 27 6.34 -5.23 0.12
C HIS A 27 5.33 -6.28 0.58
N VAL A 28 4.12 -6.20 0.04
CA VAL A 28 3.06 -7.14 0.32
C VAL A 28 2.64 -7.80 -0.98
N VAL A 29 2.41 -9.11 -0.96
CA VAL A 29 1.99 -9.88 -2.14
C VAL A 29 0.73 -10.68 -1.87
N ASP A 30 -0.13 -10.79 -2.88
CA ASP A 30 -1.14 -11.84 -2.95
C ASP A 30 -0.87 -12.66 -4.22
N GLU A 31 -0.20 -13.80 -4.06
CA GLU A 31 0.17 -14.65 -5.19
C GLU A 31 -1.05 -15.24 -5.90
N ALA A 32 -2.12 -15.55 -5.17
CA ALA A 32 -3.32 -16.13 -5.75
C ALA A 32 -4.06 -15.13 -6.65
N ALA A 33 -4.07 -13.86 -6.24
CA ALA A 33 -4.65 -12.78 -7.03
C ALA A 33 -3.66 -12.21 -8.07
N GLY A 34 -2.37 -12.49 -7.94
CA GLY A 34 -1.31 -12.00 -8.81
C GLY A 34 -0.95 -10.54 -8.57
N TYR A 35 -1.02 -10.08 -7.31
CA TYR A 35 -0.74 -8.70 -6.93
C TYR A 35 0.49 -8.57 -6.04
N ALA A 36 1.21 -7.46 -6.20
CA ALA A 36 2.24 -7.02 -5.26
C ALA A 36 2.13 -5.51 -5.05
N LEU A 37 2.24 -5.04 -3.81
CA LEU A 37 2.21 -3.62 -3.44
C LEU A 37 3.50 -3.25 -2.71
N VAL A 38 4.08 -2.11 -3.06
CA VAL A 38 5.22 -1.54 -2.33
C VAL A 38 5.08 -0.04 -2.17
N ARG A 39 5.48 0.49 -1.02
CA ARG A 39 5.63 1.92 -0.80
C ARG A 39 6.89 2.40 -1.54
N CYS A 40 6.77 3.42 -2.37
CA CYS A 40 7.87 3.89 -3.21
C CYS A 40 8.24 5.36 -2.96
N GLY A 41 7.44 6.09 -2.19
CA GLY A 41 7.75 7.46 -1.80
C GLY A 41 6.69 8.05 -0.87
N SER A 42 6.93 9.28 -0.44
CA SER A 42 5.92 10.07 0.26
C SER A 42 6.14 11.55 0.04
N ASP A 43 5.06 12.28 -0.24
CA ASP A 43 5.02 13.73 -0.19
C ASP A 43 4.56 14.12 1.20
N ARG A 44 5.51 14.58 2.01
CA ARG A 44 5.21 15.24 3.26
C ARG A 44 5.41 16.73 3.04
N PRO A 45 4.35 17.56 3.07
CA PRO A 45 4.56 18.99 3.17
C PRO A 45 5.31 19.28 4.47
N ASP A 46 6.28 20.20 4.41
CA ASP A 46 7.07 20.61 5.58
C ASP A 46 6.14 21.06 6.72
N GLU A 47 6.40 20.45 7.88
CA GLU A 47 5.89 20.51 9.27
C GLU A 47 4.67 21.34 9.73
N ASP A 48 3.98 22.16 8.93
CA ASP A 48 2.97 23.08 9.45
C ASP A 48 1.50 22.78 9.09
N ASP A 49 1.20 21.81 8.23
CA ASP A 49 -0.19 21.58 7.78
C ASP A 49 -0.77 20.19 8.14
N ARG A 50 -1.55 20.19 9.23
CA ARG A 50 -2.82 19.43 9.40
C ARG A 50 -2.82 17.93 9.05
N GLY A 51 -1.73 17.20 9.27
CA GLY A 51 -1.74 15.73 9.36
C GLY A 51 -2.17 14.99 8.09
N ARG A 52 -2.01 15.60 6.92
CA ARG A 52 -2.17 14.96 5.60
C ARG A 52 -0.80 14.73 4.99
N ALA A 53 -0.37 13.46 4.98
CA ALA A 53 0.75 13.03 4.16
C ALA A 53 0.20 12.30 2.92
N ARG A 54 0.91 12.36 1.80
CA ARG A 54 0.61 11.50 0.64
C ARG A 54 1.68 10.47 0.51
N ASP A 55 1.31 9.20 0.57
CA ASP A 55 2.22 8.11 0.31
C ASP A 55 1.98 7.59 -1.11
N HIS A 56 3.08 7.35 -1.82
CA HIS A 56 3.06 6.81 -3.17
C HIS A 56 3.37 5.32 -3.12
N TYR A 57 2.52 4.53 -3.73
CA TYR A 57 2.68 3.08 -3.85
C TYR A 57 2.73 2.66 -5.30
N LEU A 58 3.44 1.56 -5.55
CA LEU A 58 3.35 0.79 -6.78
C LEU A 58 2.56 -0.47 -6.52
N LEU A 59 1.52 -0.69 -7.32
CA LEU A 59 0.78 -1.93 -7.37
C LEU A 59 1.09 -2.65 -8.68
N ARG A 60 1.75 -3.80 -8.58
CA ARG A 60 1.88 -4.72 -9.70
C ARG A 60 0.66 -5.61 -9.75
N ARG A 61 0.05 -5.71 -10.93
CA ARG A 61 -1.02 -6.64 -11.30
C ARG A 61 -0.50 -7.49 -12.45
N ARG A 62 -0.11 -8.74 -12.18
CA ARG A 62 0.49 -9.66 -13.17
C ARG A 62 1.72 -9.06 -13.87
N ASP A 63 1.57 -8.58 -15.10
CA ASP A 63 2.59 -7.96 -15.95
C ASP A 63 2.47 -6.42 -16.03
N GLN A 64 1.47 -5.84 -15.37
CA GLN A 64 1.21 -4.40 -15.34
C GLN A 64 1.63 -3.78 -14.01
N VAL A 65 2.01 -2.51 -14.06
CA VAL A 65 2.41 -1.72 -12.89
C VAL A 65 1.56 -0.46 -12.87
N LEU A 66 0.92 -0.22 -11.74
CA LEU A 66 0.02 0.89 -11.49
C LEU A 66 0.62 1.77 -10.39
N GLY A 67 0.60 3.08 -10.62
CA GLY A 67 0.88 4.05 -9.57
C GLY A 67 -0.36 4.23 -8.71
N LEU A 68 -0.19 4.29 -7.39
CA LEU A 68 -1.27 4.59 -6.46
C LEU A 68 -0.85 5.72 -5.54
N VAL A 69 -1.63 6.80 -5.51
CA VAL A 69 -1.48 7.87 -4.52
C VAL A 69 -2.46 7.61 -3.39
N VAL A 70 -1.95 7.54 -2.17
CA VAL A 70 -2.73 7.30 -0.95
C VAL A 70 -2.62 8.52 -0.05
N ASP A 71 -3.75 9.14 0.27
CA ASP A 71 -3.81 10.16 1.31
C ASP A 71 -3.79 9.45 2.68
N VAL A 72 -2.85 9.84 3.54
CA VAL A 72 -2.71 9.36 4.91
C VAL A 72 -3.20 10.44 5.86
N LEU A 73 -4.34 10.19 6.49
CA LEU A 73 -5.00 11.08 7.43
C LEU A 73 -4.75 10.62 8.87
N ARG A 74 -4.27 11.49 9.74
CA ARG A 74 -4.25 11.21 11.18
C ARG A 74 -5.62 11.49 11.79
N ARG A 75 -6.27 10.47 12.36
CA ARG A 75 -7.56 10.57 13.05
C ARG A 75 -7.40 10.23 14.54
N THR A 76 -8.11 10.95 15.40
CA THR A 76 -8.17 10.68 16.84
C THR A 76 -9.62 10.58 17.27
N ASP A 77 -9.97 9.46 17.92
CA ASP A 77 -11.29 9.24 18.52
C ASP A 77 -11.16 8.54 19.88
N GLU A 78 -12.28 8.02 20.41
CA GLU A 78 -12.34 7.33 21.70
C GLU A 78 -11.47 6.07 21.79
N HIS A 79 -11.00 5.53 20.66
CA HIS A 79 -10.13 4.36 20.58
C HIS A 79 -8.65 4.72 20.40
N GLY A 80 -8.30 6.00 20.36
CA GLY A 80 -6.94 6.51 20.27
C GLY A 80 -6.66 7.26 18.97
N THR A 81 -5.39 7.37 18.61
CA THR A 81 -4.94 8.11 17.42
C THR A 81 -4.40 7.16 16.39
N TYR A 82 -4.92 7.15 15.16
CA TYR A 82 -4.50 6.22 14.11
C TYR A 82 -4.41 6.87 12.73
N ALA A 83 -3.79 6.16 11.79
CA ALA A 83 -3.77 6.53 10.39
C ALA A 83 -5.00 5.98 9.67
N LEU A 84 -5.63 6.82 8.86
CA LEU A 84 -6.67 6.49 7.90
C LEU A 84 -6.10 6.67 6.49
N LEU A 85 -6.03 5.57 5.75
CA LEU A 85 -5.45 5.48 4.42
C LEU A 85 -6.57 5.57 3.38
N VAL A 86 -6.50 6.56 2.51
CA VAL A 86 -7.53 6.81 1.50
C VAL A 86 -6.90 6.65 0.12
N PRO A 87 -7.21 5.57 -0.62
CA PRO A 87 -6.80 5.45 -2.01
C PRO A 87 -7.39 6.60 -2.83
N GLY A 88 -6.54 7.46 -3.38
CA GLY A 88 -6.95 8.63 -4.16
C GLY A 88 -6.97 8.33 -5.65
N ASP A 89 -5.77 8.22 -6.24
CA ASP A 89 -5.57 8.16 -7.70
C ASP A 89 -4.81 6.90 -8.12
N ILE A 90 -5.30 6.23 -9.17
CA ILE A 90 -4.64 5.10 -9.83
C ILE A 90 -4.05 5.58 -11.17
N GLY A 91 -2.80 5.21 -11.46
CA GLY A 91 -2.12 5.42 -12.75
C GLY A 91 -1.17 6.62 -12.83
N ARG A 92 -1.28 7.64 -11.96
CA ARG A 92 -0.70 8.98 -12.21
C ARG A 92 0.44 9.46 -11.30
N SER A 93 1.30 8.58 -10.78
CA SER A 93 2.37 9.08 -9.90
C SER A 93 3.59 9.58 -10.68
N HIS A 94 3.94 10.86 -10.46
CA HIS A 94 5.15 11.52 -11.00
C HIS A 94 6.29 11.60 -9.97
N VAL A 95 6.11 11.07 -8.76
CA VAL A 95 6.88 11.51 -7.59
C VAL A 95 7.87 10.48 -7.04
N ALA A 96 7.63 9.19 -7.25
CA ALA A 96 8.71 8.24 -7.05
C ALA A 96 9.71 8.38 -8.21
N ARG A 97 11.01 8.23 -7.93
CA ARG A 97 12.12 8.37 -8.89
C ARG A 97 12.07 7.23 -9.90
N TRP A 98 11.03 7.26 -10.73
CA TRP A 98 10.82 6.32 -11.78
C TRP A 98 11.52 6.91 -12.99
N HIS A 99 12.58 6.24 -13.42
CA HIS A 99 13.18 6.53 -14.71
C HIS A 99 12.24 6.13 -15.87
N MET A 100 11.05 5.60 -15.57
CA MET A 100 9.96 5.27 -16.49
C MET A 100 8.67 5.93 -16.02
N GLY A 101 7.98 6.66 -16.89
CA GLY A 101 6.61 7.07 -16.60
C GLY A 101 5.74 5.83 -16.44
N VAL A 102 5.08 5.67 -15.29
CA VAL A 102 4.05 4.64 -15.17
C VAL A 102 2.91 5.03 -16.11
N PRO A 103 2.53 4.15 -17.05
CA PRO A 103 1.45 4.46 -17.97
C PRO A 103 0.14 4.57 -17.20
N ASP A 104 -0.66 5.58 -17.55
CA ASP A 104 -2.07 5.60 -17.17
C ASP A 104 -2.71 4.31 -17.72
N VAL A 105 -3.39 3.58 -16.83
CA VAL A 105 -4.12 2.36 -17.19
C VAL A 105 -5.60 2.66 -17.10
N ASP A 106 -6.28 2.49 -18.22
CA ASP A 106 -7.73 2.53 -18.26
C ASP A 106 -8.28 1.25 -17.59
N LEU A 107 -9.00 1.43 -16.50
CA LEU A 107 -9.72 0.38 -15.77
C LEU A 107 -11.22 0.65 -15.92
N ASP A 108 -12.00 -0.42 -16.05
CA ASP A 108 -13.43 -0.29 -15.83
C ASP A 108 -13.75 -0.11 -14.33
N LEU A 109 -15.01 0.21 -14.02
CA LEU A 109 -15.42 0.48 -12.64
C LEU A 109 -15.26 -0.76 -11.72
N GLU A 110 -15.53 -1.96 -12.23
CA GLU A 110 -15.41 -3.18 -11.43
C GLU A 110 -13.94 -3.48 -11.12
N GLU A 111 -13.07 -3.30 -12.11
CA GLU A 111 -11.63 -3.41 -11.96
C GLU A 111 -11.05 -2.35 -11.03
N GLU A 112 -11.48 -1.10 -11.16
CA GLU A 112 -11.05 0.00 -10.30
C GLU A 112 -11.38 -0.30 -8.83
N VAL A 113 -12.62 -0.68 -8.55
CA VAL A 113 -13.07 -1.04 -7.20
C VAL A 113 -12.26 -2.22 -6.65
N ARG A 114 -11.99 -3.24 -7.47
CA ARG A 114 -11.18 -4.40 -7.07
C ARG A 114 -9.73 -4.00 -6.77
N VAL A 115 -9.12 -3.16 -7.61
CA VAL A 115 -7.75 -2.67 -7.42
C VAL A 115 -7.66 -1.82 -6.17
N ARG A 116 -8.60 -0.89 -5.95
CA ARG A 116 -8.67 -0.07 -4.73
C ARG A 116 -8.82 -0.92 -3.48
N ARG A 117 -9.67 -1.95 -3.51
CA ARG A 117 -9.82 -2.90 -2.40
C ARG A 117 -8.51 -3.62 -2.08
N ILE A 118 -7.87 -4.21 -3.09
CA ILE A 118 -6.59 -4.91 -2.93
C ILE A 118 -5.51 -3.99 -2.38
N ALA A 119 -5.44 -2.77 -2.91
CA ALA A 119 -4.51 -1.75 -2.44
C ALA A 119 -4.78 -1.36 -0.98
N SER A 120 -6.04 -1.11 -0.62
CA SER A 120 -6.46 -0.81 0.76
C SER A 120 -6.03 -1.91 1.73
N GLU A 121 -6.34 -3.17 1.41
CA GLU A 121 -5.97 -4.32 2.22
C GLU A 121 -4.44 -4.43 2.39
N ALA A 122 -3.68 -4.28 1.31
CA ALA A 122 -2.22 -4.34 1.36
C ALA A 122 -1.60 -3.14 2.10
N CYS A 123 -2.17 -1.93 1.99
CA CYS A 123 -1.75 -0.75 2.74
C CYS A 123 -1.96 -0.92 4.24
N LEU A 124 -3.10 -1.48 4.66
CA LEU A 124 -3.35 -1.84 6.06
C LEU A 124 -2.30 -2.81 6.57
N VAL A 125 -1.95 -3.84 5.78
CA VAL A 125 -0.94 -4.82 6.15
C VAL A 125 0.45 -4.18 6.29
N LEU A 126 0.86 -3.34 5.33
CA LEU A 126 2.13 -2.60 5.40
C LEU A 126 2.17 -1.70 6.64
N GLU A 127 1.16 -0.85 6.86
CA GLU A 127 1.18 0.11 7.98
C GLU A 127 1.03 -0.56 9.35
N ALA A 128 0.24 -1.62 9.47
CA ALA A 128 0.13 -2.40 10.70
C ALA A 128 1.48 -3.03 11.08
N SER A 129 2.29 -3.41 10.09
CA SER A 129 3.62 -3.97 10.30
C SER A 129 4.68 -2.93 10.70
N HIS A 130 4.49 -1.67 10.28
CA HIS A 130 5.35 -0.55 10.66
C HIS A 130 5.12 -0.07 12.10
N GLY A 131 4.00 -0.45 12.73
CA GLY A 131 3.71 -0.18 14.14
C GLY A 131 3.58 1.31 14.50
N THR A 132 3.41 2.17 13.49
CA THR A 132 3.45 3.63 13.67
C THR A 132 2.13 4.17 14.26
N TYR A 133 1.07 3.35 14.26
CA TYR A 133 -0.25 3.72 14.76
C TYR A 133 -0.94 2.53 15.44
N PRO A 134 -1.76 2.76 16.48
CA PRO A 134 -2.44 1.71 17.21
C PRO A 134 -3.32 0.80 16.35
N ARG A 135 -3.97 1.26 15.26
CA ARG A 135 -4.66 0.42 14.25
C ARG A 135 -4.87 1.18 12.95
N PRO A 136 -4.21 0.86 11.82
CA PRO A 136 -4.49 1.55 10.57
C PRO A 136 -5.93 1.26 10.11
N ARG A 137 -6.58 2.23 9.45
CA ARG A 137 -7.89 2.10 8.81
C ARG A 137 -7.81 2.53 7.36
N VAL A 138 -8.77 2.12 6.54
CA VAL A 138 -8.94 2.58 5.15
C VAL A 138 -10.37 3.00 4.89
N VAL A 139 -10.57 3.92 3.95
CA VAL A 139 -11.91 4.17 3.41
C VAL A 139 -12.35 2.98 2.56
N ASP A 140 -13.58 2.54 2.76
CA ASP A 140 -14.21 1.48 1.99
C ASP A 140 -14.24 1.89 0.50
N PRO A 141 -13.60 1.12 -0.39
CA PRO A 141 -13.55 1.45 -1.82
C PRO A 141 -14.90 1.37 -2.52
N PHE A 142 -15.93 0.75 -1.91
CA PHE A 142 -17.25 0.59 -2.49
C PHE A 142 -18.19 1.77 -2.22
N ASP A 143 -18.16 2.33 -1.01
CA ASP A 143 -19.05 3.43 -0.63
C ASP A 143 -18.32 4.78 -0.48
N GLY A 144 -16.98 4.78 -0.37
CA GLY A 144 -16.16 5.97 -0.23
C GLY A 144 -16.34 6.73 1.09
N VAL A 145 -17.08 6.17 2.05
CA VAL A 145 -17.52 6.83 3.27
C VAL A 145 -17.18 6.01 4.52
N SER A 146 -17.41 4.70 4.48
CA SER A 146 -17.16 3.81 5.60
C SER A 146 -15.67 3.65 5.85
N GLU A 147 -15.28 3.45 7.11
CA GLU A 147 -13.89 3.16 7.47
C GLU A 147 -13.77 1.72 7.93
N LEU A 148 -12.85 0.99 7.31
CA LEU A 148 -12.61 -0.42 7.56
C LEU A 148 -11.27 -0.61 8.26
N ALA A 149 -11.29 -1.38 9.35
CA ALA A 149 -10.11 -1.87 10.05
C ALA A 149 -9.67 -3.23 9.46
N PRO A 150 -8.46 -3.73 9.77
CA PRO A 150 -8.01 -5.03 9.29
C PRO A 150 -8.98 -6.17 9.59
N GLU A 151 -9.65 -6.16 10.75
CA GLU A 151 -10.62 -7.18 11.13
C GLU A 151 -11.86 -7.18 10.23
N ASP A 152 -12.28 -6.02 9.73
CA ASP A 152 -13.42 -5.87 8.83
C ASP A 152 -13.13 -6.47 7.45
N TYR A 153 -11.85 -6.57 7.08
CA TYR A 153 -11.39 -7.34 5.91
C TYR A 153 -11.16 -8.83 6.20
N GLY A 154 -11.38 -9.28 7.44
CA GLY A 154 -11.15 -10.65 7.86
C GLY A 154 -9.70 -10.95 8.28
N TYR A 155 -8.85 -9.93 8.43
CA TYR A 155 -7.54 -10.11 9.06
C TYR A 155 -7.72 -10.20 10.56
N LEU A 156 -7.64 -11.42 11.10
CA LEU A 156 -7.54 -11.60 12.55
C LEU A 156 -6.23 -10.95 13.01
N ILE A 157 -6.32 -9.80 13.69
CA ILE A 157 -5.16 -9.21 14.36
C ILE A 157 -4.79 -10.13 15.53
N SER A 158 -3.98 -11.15 15.25
CA SER A 158 -3.25 -11.83 16.30
C SER A 158 -2.31 -10.78 16.92
N PRO A 159 -2.21 -10.67 18.27
CA PRO A 159 -1.26 -9.77 18.93
C PRO A 159 0.20 -10.07 18.56
N ARG A 160 0.42 -11.19 17.87
CA ARG A 160 1.56 -11.43 16.99
C ARG A 160 1.00 -11.59 15.59
N LEU A 161 1.01 -10.54 14.77
CA LEU A 161 0.99 -10.73 13.32
C LEU A 161 2.24 -11.58 13.02
N THR A 162 2.10 -12.90 13.06
CA THR A 162 3.13 -13.83 12.61
C THR A 162 3.06 -13.79 11.10
N PHE A 163 3.58 -12.70 10.54
CA PHE A 163 4.02 -12.71 9.16
C PHE A 163 4.97 -13.90 9.05
N ARG A 164 4.64 -14.88 8.21
CA ARG A 164 5.65 -15.82 7.73
C ARG A 164 6.61 -14.99 6.89
N GLY A 165 7.54 -14.32 7.57
CA GLY A 165 8.70 -13.74 6.93
C GLY A 165 9.43 -14.90 6.29
N VAL A 166 9.21 -15.10 4.99
CA VAL A 166 10.17 -15.82 4.18
C VAL A 166 11.39 -14.93 4.20
N GLN A 167 12.34 -15.22 5.10
CA GLN A 167 13.68 -14.71 4.94
C GLN A 167 14.13 -15.20 3.57
N GLY A 168 14.20 -14.30 2.60
CA GLY A 168 14.84 -14.57 1.34
C GLY A 168 16.22 -15.13 1.65
N SER A 169 16.42 -16.39 1.33
CA SER A 169 17.73 -17.02 1.37
C SER A 169 18.54 -16.39 0.25
N SER A 170 19.35 -15.39 0.62
CA SER A 170 20.43 -14.89 -0.22
C SER A 170 21.35 -16.06 -0.56
N ARG A 171 21.41 -16.41 -1.84
CA ARG A 171 22.44 -17.27 -2.43
C ARG A 171 23.50 -16.40 -3.07
#